data_AF-A0A2G5WHW2-F1
#
_entry.id   AF-A0A2G5WHW2-F1
#
_cell.length_a   1.000
_cell.length_b   1.000
_cell.length_c   1.000
_cell.angle_alpha   90.00
_cell.angle_beta   90.00
_cell.angle_gamma   90.00
#
_symmetry.space_group_name_H-M   'P 1'
#
loop_
_entity.id
_entity.type
_entity.pdbx_description
1 polymer ?
#
loop_
_entity_poly.entity_id
_entity_poly.type
_entity_poly.pdbx_seq_one_letter_code
_entity_poly.pdbx_strand_id
1 'polypeptide(L)'
;MPKTLADIKKSLDAHLGKRLHLKANGGRKKTIEHAGVLRDTYRAVFVVELDQDDNAFERVSYSYADILTEAVEITILDGADQTAFIIK
;
A
#
# COMPACT_ATOMS: atom_id res chain seq x y z
N MET A 1 -17.38 -10.25 -1.75
CA MET A 1 -18.04 -9.02 -2.22
C MET A 1 -17.10 -8.33 -3.19
N PRO A 2 -17.57 -7.77 -4.32
CA PRO A 2 -16.70 -7.00 -5.20
C PRO A 2 -16.14 -5.81 -4.41
N LYS A 3 -14.81 -5.66 -4.38
CA LYS A 3 -14.18 -4.48 -3.77
C LYS A 3 -14.35 -3.32 -4.74
N THR A 4 -15.03 -2.26 -4.29
CA THR A 4 -15.04 -1.00 -5.06
C THR A 4 -13.80 -0.19 -4.72
N LEU A 5 -13.43 0.75 -5.59
CA LEU A 5 -12.36 1.72 -5.27
C LEU A 5 -12.67 2.51 -3.99
N ALA A 6 -13.96 2.75 -3.70
CA ALA A 6 -14.39 3.42 -2.48
C ALA A 6 -14.15 2.57 -1.22
N ASP A 7 -14.36 1.26 -1.29
CA ASP A 7 -14.08 0.34 -0.18
C ASP A 7 -12.58 0.24 0.08
N ILE A 8 -11.76 0.16 -0.98
CA ILE A 8 -10.30 0.16 -0.88
C ILE A 8 -9.82 1.46 -0.24
N LYS A 9 -10.31 2.61 -0.71
CA LYS A 9 -9.98 3.90 -0.11
C LYS A 9 -10.37 3.95 1.37
N LYS A 10 -11.60 3.57 1.71
CA LYS A 10 -12.08 3.59 3.10
C LYS A 10 -11.25 2.68 4.01
N SER A 11 -10.82 1.53 3.49
CA SER A 11 -9.90 0.64 4.18
C SER A 11 -8.56 1.32 4.43
N LEU A 12 -7.96 1.98 3.44
CA LEU A 12 -6.69 2.70 3.61
C LEU A 12 -6.82 3.89 4.55
N ASP A 13 -7.90 4.67 4.46
CA ASP A 13 -8.16 5.80 5.36
C ASP A 13 -8.14 5.36 6.84
N ALA A 14 -8.64 4.16 7.15
CA ALA A 14 -8.64 3.60 8.51
C ALA A 14 -7.26 3.15 9.03
N HIS A 15 -6.25 3.11 8.15
CA HIS A 15 -4.89 2.66 8.48
C HIS A 15 -3.84 3.76 8.23
N LEU A 16 -4.25 5.02 8.08
CA LEU A 16 -3.34 6.16 8.00
C LEU A 16 -2.39 6.19 9.21
N GLY A 17 -1.11 6.44 8.94
CA GLY A 17 -0.03 6.47 9.93
C GLY A 17 0.49 5.09 10.35
N LYS A 18 -0.08 3.98 9.87
CA LYS A 18 0.39 2.63 10.20
C LYS A 18 1.53 2.19 9.29
N ARG A 19 2.43 1.35 9.83
CA ARG A 19 3.47 0.67 9.05
C ARG A 19 2.83 -0.34 8.10
N LEU A 20 3.45 -0.51 6.94
CA LEU A 20 3.03 -1.48 5.94
C LEU A 20 4.21 -2.02 5.15
N HIS A 21 4.00 -3.18 4.55
CA HIS A 21 4.78 -3.67 3.43
C HIS A 21 3.98 -3.51 2.14
N LEU A 22 4.66 -3.05 1.10
CA LEU A 22 4.12 -2.83 -0.23
C LEU A 22 4.88 -3.71 -1.21
N LYS A 23 4.15 -4.41 -2.07
CA LYS A 23 4.70 -5.21 -3.16
C LYS A 23 4.08 -4.74 -4.47
N ALA A 24 4.90 -4.27 -5.39
CA ALA A 24 4.44 -3.72 -6.67
C ALA A 24 5.08 -4.43 -7.87
N ASN A 25 4.34 -4.52 -8.96
CA ASN A 25 4.84 -5.03 -10.23
C ASN A 25 5.75 -3.99 -10.91
N GLY A 26 7.07 -4.18 -10.82
CA GLY A 26 8.09 -3.28 -11.37
C GLY A 26 8.40 -3.50 -12.86
N GLY A 27 7.65 -4.35 -13.57
CA GLY A 27 7.84 -4.65 -14.99
C GLY A 27 7.90 -6.14 -15.31
N ARG A 28 8.59 -6.51 -16.41
CA ARG A 28 8.70 -7.92 -16.84
C ARG A 28 9.49 -8.74 -15.82
N LYS A 29 8.82 -9.67 -15.14
CA LYS A 29 9.37 -10.59 -14.12
C LYS A 29 10.06 -9.91 -12.92
N LYS A 30 9.79 -8.62 -12.67
CA LYS A 30 10.36 -7.89 -11.53
C LYS A 30 9.25 -7.48 -10.57
N THR A 31 9.37 -7.94 -9.35
CA THR A 31 8.56 -7.48 -8.21
C THR A 31 9.45 -6.59 -7.36
N ILE A 32 8.88 -5.48 -6.91
CA ILE A 32 9.54 -4.53 -6.00
C ILE A 32 8.82 -4.62 -4.67
N GLU A 33 9.58 -4.76 -3.59
CA GLU A 33 9.07 -4.80 -2.23
C GLU A 33 9.65 -3.64 -1.43
N HIS A 34 8.79 -2.91 -0.74
CA HIS A 34 9.16 -1.76 0.07
C HIS A 34 8.46 -1.81 1.43
N ALA A 35 9.16 -1.39 2.48
CA ALA A 35 8.58 -1.11 3.78
C ALA A 35 8.42 0.40 3.98
N GLY A 36 7.38 0.79 4.71
CA GLY A 36 7.12 2.19 4.96
C GLY A 36 5.88 2.43 5.81
N VAL A 37 5.43 3.69 5.82
CA VAL A 37 4.25 4.15 6.54
C VAL A 37 3.22 4.69 5.55
N LEU A 38 1.95 4.29 5.71
CA LEU A 38 0.86 4.91 4.95
C LEU A 38 0.69 6.35 5.40
N ARG A 39 1.17 7.31 4.60
CA ARG A 39 1.20 8.71 5.02
C ARG A 39 -0.14 9.38 4.76
N ASP A 40 -0.59 9.41 3.51
CA ASP A 40 -1.74 10.20 3.08
C ASP A 40 -2.63 9.41 2.12
N THR A 41 -3.91 9.75 2.10
CA THR A 41 -4.89 9.25 1.13
C THR A 41 -5.59 10.44 0.46
N TYR A 42 -5.75 10.36 -0.85
CA TYR A 42 -6.40 11.38 -1.67
C TYR A 42 -7.55 10.77 -2.45
N ARG A 43 -8.20 11.55 -3.32
CA ARG A 43 -9.38 11.06 -4.06
C ARG A 43 -9.09 9.84 -4.94
N ALA A 44 -7.89 9.74 -5.53
CA ALA A 44 -7.56 8.70 -6.50
C ALA A 44 -6.31 7.89 -6.17
N VAL A 45 -5.49 8.37 -5.23
CA VAL A 45 -4.18 7.79 -4.91
C VAL A 45 -3.94 7.84 -3.40
N PHE A 46 -3.01 7.02 -2.94
CA PHE A 46 -2.46 7.07 -1.59
C PHE A 46 -0.94 7.20 -1.66
N VAL A 47 -0.34 7.73 -0.59
CA VAL A 47 1.09 8.01 -0.48
C VAL A 47 1.67 7.16 0.65
N VAL A 48 2.77 6.49 0.34
CA VAL A 48 3.57 5.74 1.31
C VAL A 48 4.92 6.44 1.45
N GLU A 49 5.30 6.74 2.68
CA GLU A 49 6.64 7.17 3.02
C GLU A 49 7.51 5.93 3.24
N LEU A 50 8.59 5.81 2.48
CA LEU A 50 9.46 4.63 2.46
C LEU A 50 10.59 4.75 3.48
N ASP A 51 10.98 3.62 4.06
CA ASP A 51 12.18 3.57 4.91
C ASP A 51 13.42 3.86 4.04
N GLN A 52 14.22 4.88 4.40
CA GLN A 52 15.31 5.39 3.55
C GLN A 52 16.54 4.48 3.47
N ASP A 53 16.69 3.55 4.42
CA ASP A 53 17.88 2.67 4.47
C ASP A 53 18.00 1.76 3.24
N ASP A 54 16.88 1.45 2.56
CA ASP A 54 16.83 0.54 1.42
C ASP A 54 16.32 1.19 0.10
N ASN A 55 15.98 2.49 0.10
CA ASN A 55 15.21 3.11 -1.00
C ASN A 55 15.82 4.42 -1.51
N ALA A 56 15.96 4.54 -2.85
CA ALA A 56 16.47 5.76 -3.50
C ALA A 56 15.49 6.95 -3.47
N PHE A 57 14.25 6.75 -2.99
CA PHE A 57 13.19 7.75 -2.96
C PHE A 57 12.50 7.75 -1.58
N GLU A 58 12.16 8.93 -1.08
CA GLU A 58 11.52 9.12 0.24
C GLU A 58 10.03 8.72 0.24
N ARG A 59 9.32 8.91 -0.88
CA ARG A 59 7.88 8.65 -0.98
C ARG A 59 7.51 8.03 -2.32
N VAL A 60 6.48 7.19 -2.30
CA VAL A 60 5.83 6.63 -3.50
C VAL A 60 4.33 6.81 -3.40
N SER A 61 3.67 6.89 -4.55
CA SER A 61 2.22 6.97 -4.64
C SER A 61 1.67 5.95 -5.62
N TYR A 62 0.55 5.33 -5.25
CA TYR A 62 -0.17 4.38 -6.10
C TYR A 62 -1.67 4.71 -6.09
N SER A 63 -2.38 4.24 -7.11
CA SER A 63 -3.82 4.39 -7.23
C SER A 63 -4.57 3.26 -6.53
N TYR A 64 -5.83 3.50 -6.19
CA TYR A 64 -6.70 2.42 -5.69
C TYR A 64 -6.99 1.36 -6.75
N ALA A 65 -6.88 1.73 -8.04
CA ALA A 65 -7.01 0.80 -9.15
C ALA A 65 -5.82 -0.17 -9.20
N ASP A 66 -4.62 0.25 -8.79
CA ASP A 66 -3.45 -0.64 -8.74
C ASP A 66 -3.63 -1.76 -7.72
N ILE A 67 -4.31 -1.48 -6.61
CA ILE A 67 -4.71 -2.51 -5.64
C ILE A 67 -5.79 -3.41 -6.25
N LEU A 68 -6.84 -2.80 -6.82
CA LEU A 68 -7.96 -3.54 -7.41
C LEU A 68 -7.53 -4.49 -8.55
N THR A 69 -6.48 -4.13 -9.28
CA THR A 69 -5.92 -4.88 -10.40
C THR A 69 -4.71 -5.73 -10.02
N GLU A 70 -4.41 -5.86 -8.72
CA GLU A 70 -3.30 -6.65 -8.19
C GLU A 70 -1.93 -6.21 -8.71
N ALA A 71 -1.82 -4.99 -9.24
CA ALA A 71 -0.54 -4.37 -9.60
C ALA A 71 0.26 -4.00 -8.35
N VAL A 72 -0.44 -3.74 -7.23
CA VAL A 72 0.12 -3.41 -5.92
C VAL A 72 -0.61 -4.21 -4.84
N GLU A 73 0.14 -4.92 -4.01
CA GLU A 73 -0.35 -5.57 -2.81
C GLU A 73 0.15 -4.81 -1.58
N ILE A 74 -0.72 -4.62 -0.59
CA ILE A 74 -0.39 -3.96 0.69
C ILE A 74 -0.66 -4.92 1.83
N THR A 75 0.29 -4.96 2.78
CA THR A 75 0.17 -5.66 4.05
C THR A 75 0.37 -4.67 5.19
N ILE A 76 -0.68 -4.37 5.96
CA ILE A 76 -0.56 -3.48 7.13
C ILE A 76 0.06 -4.24 8.31
N LEU A 77 0.97 -3.58 9.02
CA LEU A 77 1.66 -4.09 10.20
C LEU A 77 1.12 -3.35 11.44
N ASP A 78 0.18 -3.94 12.16
CA ASP A 78 -0.40 -3.36 13.38
C ASP A 78 0.04 -4.15 14.64
N GLY A 79 0.45 -3.44 15.68
CA GLY A 79 1.35 -3.92 16.75
C GLY A 79 0.76 -4.83 17.84
N ALA A 80 -0.26 -5.63 17.56
CA ALA A 80 -0.79 -6.60 18.55
C ALA A 80 -1.30 -7.90 17.93
N ASP A 81 -1.76 -7.87 16.68
CA ASP A 81 -2.13 -9.04 15.89
C ASP A 81 -1.57 -8.81 14.49
N GLN A 82 -0.64 -9.65 14.05
CA GLN A 82 -0.17 -9.71 12.66
C GLN A 82 -1.32 -10.18 11.76
N THR A 83 -2.36 -9.36 11.66
CA THR A 83 -3.47 -9.57 10.76
C THR A 83 -2.99 -8.99 9.45
N ALA A 84 -2.39 -9.84 8.62
CA ALA A 84 -2.05 -9.48 7.25
C ALA A 84 -3.37 -9.19 6.52
N PHE A 85 -3.83 -7.94 6.58
CA PHE A 85 -4.94 -7.49 5.75
C PHE A 85 -4.39 -7.30 4.35
N ILE A 86 -4.38 -8.40 3.59
CA ILE A 86 -4.08 -8.32 2.16
C ILE A 86 -5.28 -7.63 1.51
N ILE A 87 -5.09 -6.39 1.10
CA ILE A 87 -6.06 -5.75 0.23
C ILE A 87 -5.86 -6.36 -1.17
N LYS A 88 -6.43 -7.55 -1.41
CA LYS A 88 -6.64 -8.13 -2.76
C LYS A 88 -7.94 -7.63 -3.35
#